data_AF-A0A061J4L1-F1
#
_entry.id   AF-A0A061J4L1-F1
#
_cell.length_a   1.000
_cell.length_b   1.000
_cell.length_c   1.000
_cell.angle_alpha   90.00
_cell.angle_beta   90.00
_cell.angle_gamma   90.00
#
_symmetry.space_group_name_H-M   'P 1'
#
loop_
_entity.id
_entity.type
_entity.pdbx_description
1 polymer ?
#
loop_
_entity_poly.entity_id
_entity_poly.type
_entity_poly.pdbx_seq_one_letter_code
_entity_poly.pdbx_strand_id
1 'polypeptide(L)'
;MEEERSSLRRQLARTSEELSTVTTILAQREKHISHLEKELAAAKETALTMEQEHISLSKEAEAAQEALNHAEERVRRLMARQDTSDADYSRDLREVKEQLTSTQEELVRVRSELASAVQEKMRHEVECRGIICELRTNLEEARCDKGVIQQISSEKKRADELVEEYRGKYLSMCKRVENLDIELSAASNRCILLEKRLDEEFRRSIRNASSSPTPQRQNCVNKRLRSPSSFNVPLSVTTHPTKRSRSVEPRVFTISGFDASDLLSQIKQLPHATVAECRSNTPVPSNLTHLVTNGQLTIKLLTALVRGCWILPDAYVRDSLRDQRWLDESAYGFRHEVLPLSQRRIGFTEGFVSSRHYNTAKLIIDEGGASVESGLQIADIVLCIHSELDSLGGIHAMTWDKLVELIYPVKIGDTQ
;
A
#
# COMPACT_ATOMS: atom_id res chain seq x y z
N MET A 1 121.09 -63.25 -103.55
CA MET A 1 121.36 -61.80 -103.64
C MET A 1 120.22 -60.99 -104.27
N GLU A 2 119.78 -61.25 -105.51
CA GLU A 2 118.73 -60.43 -106.16
C GLU A 2 117.29 -60.84 -105.77
N GLU A 3 117.04 -62.14 -105.60
CA GLU A 3 115.76 -62.67 -105.10
C GLU A 3 115.50 -62.30 -103.62
N GLU A 4 116.52 -62.32 -102.76
CA GLU A 4 116.42 -61.91 -101.35
C GLU A 4 116.09 -60.42 -101.21
N ARG A 5 116.67 -59.56 -102.06
CA ARG A 5 116.33 -58.13 -102.13
C ARG A 5 114.89 -57.91 -102.57
N SER A 6 114.38 -58.74 -103.49
CA SER A 6 112.97 -58.69 -103.92
C SER A 6 112.00 -59.19 -102.84
N SER A 7 112.42 -60.15 -102.01
CA SER A 7 111.66 -60.68 -100.88
C SER A 7 111.58 -59.66 -99.74
N LEU A 8 112.73 -59.05 -99.38
CA LEU A 8 112.79 -57.99 -98.36
C LEU A 8 112.00 -56.74 -98.76
N ARG A 9 112.01 -56.34 -100.04
CA ARG A 9 111.15 -55.25 -100.53
C ARG A 9 109.66 -55.57 -100.44
N ARG A 10 109.27 -56.82 -100.70
CA ARG A 10 107.88 -57.28 -100.52
C ARG A 10 107.48 -57.34 -99.05
N GLN A 11 108.36 -57.77 -98.16
CA GLN A 11 108.14 -57.73 -96.71
C GLN A 11 108.07 -56.29 -96.17
N LEU A 12 108.93 -55.39 -96.65
CA LEU A 12 108.89 -53.96 -96.30
C LEU A 12 107.58 -53.30 -96.77
N ALA A 13 107.13 -53.60 -98.00
CA ALA A 13 105.86 -53.08 -98.51
C ALA A 13 104.68 -53.59 -97.68
N ARG A 14 104.63 -54.91 -97.39
CA ARG A 14 103.60 -55.51 -96.53
C ARG A 14 103.60 -54.92 -95.12
N THR A 15 104.76 -54.81 -94.49
CA THR A 15 104.87 -54.20 -93.14
C THR A 15 104.53 -52.70 -93.15
N SER A 16 104.81 -51.97 -94.22
CA SER A 16 104.38 -50.56 -94.36
C SER A 16 102.87 -50.42 -94.55
N GLU A 17 102.24 -51.36 -95.26
CA GLU A 17 100.80 -51.40 -95.48
C GLU A 17 100.07 -51.84 -94.20
N GLU A 18 100.64 -52.80 -93.46
CA GLU A 18 100.23 -53.18 -92.10
C GLU A 18 100.38 -52.01 -91.12
N LEU A 19 101.49 -51.25 -91.16
CA LEU A 19 101.66 -50.05 -90.35
C LEU A 19 100.67 -48.95 -90.72
N SER A 20 100.42 -48.72 -92.01
CA SER A 20 99.45 -47.73 -92.48
C SER A 20 98.02 -48.10 -92.04
N THR A 21 97.65 -49.38 -92.15
CA THR A 21 96.34 -49.87 -91.70
C THR A 21 96.19 -49.82 -90.18
N VAL A 22 97.24 -50.15 -89.42
CA VAL A 22 97.25 -49.97 -87.95
C VAL A 22 97.13 -48.49 -87.59
N THR A 23 97.80 -47.58 -88.30
CA THR A 23 97.75 -46.14 -88.04
C THR A 23 96.35 -45.57 -88.31
N THR A 24 95.69 -45.99 -89.40
CA THR A 24 94.31 -45.55 -89.69
C THR A 24 93.31 -46.12 -88.68
N ILE A 25 93.48 -47.37 -88.24
CA ILE A 25 92.68 -47.95 -87.16
C ILE A 25 92.91 -47.20 -85.84
N LEU A 26 94.14 -46.85 -85.50
CA LEU A 26 94.46 -46.06 -84.29
C LEU A 26 93.82 -44.67 -84.34
N ALA A 27 93.92 -43.96 -85.46
CA ALA A 27 93.28 -42.66 -85.62
C ALA A 27 91.73 -42.75 -85.54
N GLN A 28 91.14 -43.82 -86.08
CA GLN A 28 89.70 -44.10 -85.91
C GLN A 28 89.35 -44.39 -84.45
N ARG A 29 90.19 -45.14 -83.73
CA ARG A 29 89.99 -45.44 -82.30
C ARG A 29 90.13 -44.19 -81.45
N GLU A 30 91.11 -43.32 -81.69
CA GLU A 30 91.26 -42.03 -81.01
C GLU A 30 90.04 -41.13 -81.24
N LYS A 31 89.55 -41.04 -82.49
CA LYS A 31 88.33 -40.29 -82.79
C LYS A 31 87.10 -40.86 -82.07
N HIS A 32 87.00 -42.19 -81.99
CA HIS A 32 85.92 -42.86 -81.27
C HIS A 32 86.01 -42.64 -79.75
N ILE A 33 87.22 -42.71 -79.18
CA ILE A 33 87.47 -42.41 -77.77
C ILE A 33 87.07 -40.96 -77.45
N SER A 34 87.51 -39.99 -78.26
CA SER A 34 87.14 -38.58 -78.05
C SER A 34 85.63 -38.34 -78.17
N HIS A 35 84.94 -39.09 -79.05
CA HIS A 35 83.49 -39.04 -79.14
C HIS A 35 82.83 -39.59 -77.86
N LEU A 36 83.27 -40.75 -77.39
CA LEU A 36 82.78 -41.37 -76.14
C LEU A 36 83.08 -40.51 -74.91
N GLU A 37 84.21 -39.81 -74.85
CA GLU A 37 84.54 -38.88 -73.77
C GLU A 37 83.58 -37.69 -73.74
N LYS A 38 83.20 -37.15 -74.91
CA LYS A 38 82.20 -36.07 -75.00
C LYS A 38 80.82 -36.55 -74.59
N GLU A 39 80.42 -37.74 -75.02
CA GLU A 39 79.15 -38.35 -74.61
C GLU A 39 79.12 -38.62 -73.10
N LEU A 40 80.22 -39.13 -72.53
CA LEU A 40 80.36 -39.35 -71.10
C LEU A 40 80.30 -38.02 -70.31
N ALA A 41 80.95 -36.96 -70.81
CA ALA A 41 80.91 -35.65 -70.18
C ALA A 41 79.48 -35.07 -70.20
N ALA A 42 78.78 -35.15 -71.34
CA ALA A 42 77.39 -34.71 -71.46
C ALA A 42 76.43 -35.54 -70.59
N ALA A 43 76.63 -36.85 -70.51
CA ALA A 43 75.85 -37.73 -69.64
C ALA A 43 76.11 -37.41 -68.15
N LYS A 44 77.35 -37.05 -67.78
CA LYS A 44 77.69 -36.65 -66.42
C LYS A 44 77.07 -35.31 -66.04
N GLU A 45 77.08 -34.34 -66.94
CA GLU A 45 76.46 -33.03 -66.71
C GLU A 45 74.95 -33.16 -66.55
N THR A 46 74.28 -33.93 -67.44
CA THR A 46 72.83 -34.17 -67.31
C THR A 46 72.47 -34.97 -66.06
N ALA A 47 73.29 -35.93 -65.63
CA ALA A 47 73.10 -36.63 -64.36
C ALA A 47 73.21 -35.68 -63.16
N LEU A 48 74.18 -34.76 -63.17
CA LEU A 48 74.39 -33.81 -62.08
C LEU A 48 73.25 -32.77 -62.00
N THR A 49 72.75 -32.28 -63.14
CA THR A 49 71.58 -31.38 -63.15
C THR A 49 70.33 -32.10 -62.64
N MET A 50 70.11 -33.35 -63.06
CA MET A 50 68.97 -34.15 -62.55
C MET A 50 69.09 -34.44 -61.05
N GLU A 51 70.29 -34.71 -60.54
CA GLU A 51 70.51 -34.90 -59.10
C GLU A 51 70.22 -33.61 -58.32
N GLN A 52 70.65 -32.47 -58.83
CA GLN A 52 70.40 -31.18 -58.19
C GLN A 52 68.92 -30.81 -58.20
N GLU A 53 68.22 -31.06 -59.31
CA GLU A 53 66.75 -30.91 -59.40
C GLU A 53 66.02 -31.85 -58.43
N HIS A 54 66.47 -33.11 -58.33
CA HIS A 54 65.91 -34.07 -57.38
C HIS A 54 66.10 -33.61 -55.92
N ILE A 55 67.26 -33.05 -55.58
CA ILE A 55 67.51 -32.48 -54.25
C ILE A 55 66.58 -31.29 -53.98
N SER A 56 66.38 -30.38 -54.94
CA SER A 56 65.43 -29.27 -54.75
C SER A 56 63.99 -29.74 -54.58
N LEU A 57 63.54 -30.69 -55.40
CA LEU A 57 62.19 -31.25 -55.30
C LEU A 57 61.98 -32.00 -53.99
N SER A 58 63.00 -32.72 -53.51
CA SER A 58 62.94 -33.39 -52.19
C SER A 58 62.76 -32.39 -51.05
N LYS A 59 63.49 -31.27 -51.07
CA LYS A 59 63.34 -30.21 -50.05
C LYS A 59 61.99 -29.52 -50.11
N GLU A 60 61.48 -29.26 -51.31
CA GLU A 60 60.13 -28.72 -51.49
C GLU A 60 59.05 -29.68 -51.00
N ALA A 61 59.20 -30.98 -51.25
CA ALA A 61 58.30 -32.01 -50.75
C ALA A 61 58.33 -32.12 -49.22
N GLU A 62 59.52 -32.05 -48.60
CA GLU A 62 59.67 -32.00 -47.14
C GLU A 62 58.98 -30.77 -46.54
N ALA A 63 59.20 -29.58 -47.10
CA ALA A 63 58.56 -28.35 -46.64
C ALA A 63 57.02 -28.40 -46.81
N ALA A 64 56.53 -28.98 -47.90
CA ALA A 64 55.10 -29.20 -48.12
C ALA A 64 54.51 -30.18 -47.09
N GLN A 65 55.24 -31.24 -46.73
CA GLN A 65 54.81 -32.20 -45.73
C GLN A 65 54.76 -31.57 -44.32
N GLU A 66 55.73 -30.73 -43.96
CA GLU A 66 55.71 -29.98 -42.70
C GLU A 66 54.52 -29.01 -42.65
N ALA A 67 54.27 -28.28 -43.74
CA ALA A 67 53.12 -27.39 -43.84
C ALA A 67 51.78 -28.15 -43.71
N LEU A 68 51.67 -29.34 -44.33
CA LEU A 68 50.51 -30.21 -44.19
C LEU A 68 50.33 -30.69 -42.75
N ASN A 69 51.40 -31.15 -42.09
CA ASN A 69 51.35 -31.58 -40.69
C ASN A 69 50.87 -30.44 -39.75
N HIS A 70 51.35 -29.22 -39.97
CA HIS A 70 50.90 -28.05 -39.22
C HIS A 70 49.44 -27.69 -39.49
N ALA A 71 48.98 -27.81 -40.74
CA ALA A 71 47.59 -27.59 -41.10
C ALA A 71 46.68 -28.64 -40.43
N GLU A 72 47.06 -29.92 -40.46
CA GLU A 72 46.31 -30.98 -39.79
C GLU A 72 46.25 -30.78 -38.27
N GLU A 73 47.35 -30.40 -37.64
CA GLU A 73 47.37 -30.12 -36.20
C GLU A 73 46.48 -28.92 -35.85
N ARG A 74 46.45 -27.90 -36.71
CA ARG A 74 45.53 -26.77 -36.56
C ARG A 74 44.07 -27.22 -36.67
N VAL A 75 43.74 -28.07 -37.64
CA VAL A 75 42.39 -28.62 -37.80
C VAL A 75 42.00 -29.43 -36.57
N ARG A 76 42.87 -30.33 -36.08
CA ARG A 76 42.62 -31.11 -34.86
C ARG A 76 42.37 -30.21 -33.64
N ARG A 77 43.15 -29.14 -33.47
CA ARG A 77 42.94 -28.16 -32.38
C ARG A 77 41.62 -27.41 -32.51
N LEU A 78 41.23 -27.05 -33.73
CA LEU A 78 39.94 -26.38 -33.97
C LEU A 78 38.76 -27.31 -33.70
N MET A 79 38.84 -28.57 -34.14
CA MET A 79 37.81 -29.58 -33.84
C MET A 79 37.68 -29.81 -32.33
N ALA A 80 38.78 -29.98 -31.61
CA ALA A 80 38.75 -30.16 -30.16
C ALA A 80 38.12 -28.95 -29.45
N ARG A 81 38.42 -27.72 -29.90
CA ARG A 81 37.78 -26.50 -29.37
C ARG A 81 36.29 -26.47 -29.65
N GLN A 82 35.88 -26.86 -30.85
CA GLN A 82 34.46 -26.94 -31.21
C GLN A 82 33.73 -27.99 -30.36
N ASP A 83 34.31 -29.18 -30.18
CA ASP A 83 33.72 -30.23 -29.33
C ASP A 83 33.56 -29.75 -27.88
N THR A 84 34.54 -29.01 -27.34
CA THR A 84 34.41 -28.43 -26.00
C THR A 84 33.33 -27.37 -25.92
N SER A 85 33.21 -26.48 -26.92
CA SER A 85 32.15 -25.47 -26.92
C SER A 85 30.76 -26.10 -27.07
N ASP A 86 30.63 -27.13 -27.92
CA ASP A 86 29.37 -27.82 -28.13
C ASP A 86 28.93 -28.59 -26.87
N ALA A 87 29.88 -29.16 -26.13
CA ALA A 87 29.64 -29.80 -24.85
C ALA A 87 29.20 -28.79 -23.77
N ASP A 88 29.82 -27.61 -23.72
CA ASP A 88 29.46 -26.54 -22.78
C ASP A 88 28.07 -25.97 -23.11
N TYR A 89 27.78 -25.63 -24.37
CA TYR A 89 26.44 -25.19 -24.78
C TYR A 89 25.36 -26.24 -24.49
N SER A 90 25.68 -27.53 -24.69
CA SER A 90 24.75 -28.62 -24.36
C SER A 90 24.50 -28.75 -22.86
N ARG A 91 25.49 -28.42 -22.01
CA ARG A 91 25.35 -28.39 -20.56
C ARG A 91 24.45 -27.22 -20.14
N ASP A 92 24.75 -26.01 -20.63
CA ASP A 92 23.99 -24.80 -20.31
C ASP A 92 22.52 -24.94 -20.75
N LEU A 93 22.28 -25.51 -21.94
CA LEU A 93 20.92 -25.77 -22.42
C LEU A 93 20.15 -26.74 -21.52
N ARG A 94 20.84 -27.73 -20.93
CA ARG A 94 20.22 -28.67 -19.98
C ARG A 94 19.88 -27.98 -18.67
N GLU A 95 20.79 -27.18 -18.13
CA GLU A 95 20.58 -26.43 -16.90
C GLU A 95 19.41 -25.45 -17.02
N VAL A 96 19.35 -24.70 -18.14
CA VAL A 96 18.22 -23.79 -18.42
C VAL A 96 16.90 -24.57 -18.55
N LYS A 97 16.91 -25.77 -19.15
CA LYS A 97 15.71 -26.62 -19.22
C LYS A 97 15.26 -27.09 -17.84
N GLU A 98 16.20 -27.50 -16.98
CA GLU A 98 15.89 -27.92 -15.61
C GLU A 98 15.32 -26.76 -14.77
N GLN A 99 15.92 -25.57 -14.88
CA GLN A 99 15.41 -24.35 -14.25
C GLN A 99 14.00 -23.99 -14.77
N LEU A 100 13.78 -24.10 -16.08
CA LEU A 100 12.45 -23.86 -16.68
C LEU A 100 11.41 -24.86 -16.16
N THR A 101 11.76 -26.14 -16.03
CA THR A 101 10.83 -27.14 -15.46
C THR A 101 10.54 -26.89 -13.99
N SER A 102 11.56 -26.54 -13.20
CA SER A 102 11.40 -26.24 -11.77
C SER A 102 10.53 -25.00 -11.54
N THR A 103 10.77 -23.92 -12.27
CA THR A 103 9.95 -22.70 -12.19
C THR A 103 8.51 -22.93 -12.67
N GLN A 104 8.30 -23.79 -13.67
CA GLN A 104 6.96 -24.17 -14.12
C GLN A 104 6.20 -24.97 -13.04
N GLU A 105 6.87 -25.90 -12.35
CA GLU A 105 6.29 -26.66 -11.23
C GLU A 105 5.93 -25.75 -10.04
N GLU A 106 6.82 -24.81 -9.68
CA GLU A 106 6.56 -23.80 -8.65
C GLU A 106 5.36 -22.92 -9.02
N LEU A 107 5.27 -22.48 -10.28
CA LEU A 107 4.16 -21.67 -10.76
C LEU A 107 2.83 -22.43 -10.66
N VAL A 108 2.80 -23.71 -11.03
CA VAL A 108 1.61 -24.56 -10.87
C VAL A 108 1.23 -24.72 -9.39
N ARG A 109 2.22 -24.91 -8.52
CA ARG A 109 2.00 -25.01 -7.07
C ARG A 109 1.40 -23.73 -6.50
N VAL A 110 2.01 -22.56 -6.78
CA VAL A 110 1.53 -21.26 -6.30
C VAL A 110 0.13 -20.96 -6.85
N ARG A 111 -0.18 -21.33 -8.09
CA ARG A 111 -1.54 -21.20 -8.64
C ARG A 111 -2.56 -22.05 -7.87
N SER A 112 -2.19 -23.28 -7.48
CA SER A 112 -3.06 -24.14 -6.70
C SER A 112 -3.30 -23.62 -5.27
N GLU A 113 -2.25 -23.12 -4.61
CA GLU A 113 -2.34 -22.50 -3.28
C GLU A 113 -3.16 -21.20 -3.32
N LEU A 114 -3.00 -20.39 -4.36
CA LEU A 114 -3.80 -19.19 -4.56
C LEU A 114 -5.28 -19.54 -4.78
N ALA A 115 -5.57 -20.59 -5.56
CA ALA A 115 -6.94 -21.04 -5.77
C ALA A 115 -7.59 -21.53 -4.47
N SER A 116 -6.87 -22.30 -3.63
CA SER A 116 -7.39 -22.73 -2.32
C SER A 116 -7.60 -21.55 -1.37
N ALA A 117 -6.67 -20.59 -1.33
CA ALA A 117 -6.80 -19.40 -0.50
C ALA A 117 -7.99 -18.52 -0.91
N VAL A 118 -8.26 -18.39 -2.21
CA VAL A 118 -9.44 -17.67 -2.72
C VAL A 118 -10.74 -18.39 -2.31
N GLN A 119 -10.77 -19.72 -2.38
CA GLN A 119 -11.93 -20.50 -1.96
C GLN A 119 -12.19 -20.39 -0.44
N GLU A 120 -11.13 -20.43 0.37
CA GLU A 120 -11.22 -20.26 1.82
C GLU A 120 -11.69 -18.84 2.20
N LYS A 121 -11.14 -17.80 1.56
CA LYS A 121 -11.61 -16.42 1.71
C LYS A 121 -13.10 -16.29 1.38
N MET A 122 -13.56 -16.90 0.29
CA MET A 122 -14.98 -16.88 -0.09
C MET A 122 -15.85 -17.56 0.97
N ARG A 123 -15.41 -18.70 1.51
CA ARG A 123 -16.12 -19.39 2.60
C ARG A 123 -16.22 -18.48 3.84
N HIS A 124 -15.11 -17.89 4.28
CA HIS A 124 -15.12 -16.98 5.44
C HIS A 124 -15.96 -15.72 5.19
N GLU A 125 -15.95 -15.14 4.00
CA GLU A 125 -16.82 -14.00 3.68
C GLU A 125 -18.31 -14.37 3.76
N VAL A 126 -18.69 -15.58 3.32
CA VAL A 126 -20.06 -16.08 3.46
C VAL A 126 -20.43 -16.32 4.93
N GLU A 127 -19.54 -16.91 5.72
CA GLU A 127 -19.73 -17.11 7.17
C GLU A 127 -19.90 -15.77 7.90
N CYS A 128 -19.01 -14.80 7.65
CA CYS A 128 -19.11 -13.46 8.23
C CYS A 128 -20.42 -12.75 7.84
N ARG A 129 -20.86 -12.89 6.57
CA ARG A 129 -22.16 -12.34 6.14
C ARG A 129 -23.32 -13.01 6.90
N GLY A 130 -23.26 -14.32 7.13
CA GLY A 130 -24.24 -15.04 7.95
C GLY A 130 -24.32 -14.47 9.37
N ILE A 131 -23.17 -14.37 10.06
CA ILE A 131 -23.08 -13.81 11.41
C ILE A 131 -23.59 -12.36 11.46
N ILE A 132 -23.26 -11.53 10.47
CA ILE A 132 -23.75 -10.14 10.40
C ILE A 132 -25.27 -10.11 10.25
N CYS A 133 -25.86 -10.98 9.43
CA CYS A 133 -27.31 -11.09 9.29
C CYS A 133 -27.98 -11.50 10.60
N GLU A 134 -27.44 -12.50 11.31
CA GLU A 134 -27.94 -12.94 12.61
C GLU A 134 -27.84 -11.84 13.68
N LEU A 135 -26.72 -11.11 13.73
CA LEU A 135 -26.56 -9.98 14.65
C LEU A 135 -27.56 -8.85 14.35
N ARG A 136 -27.87 -8.61 13.07
CA ARG A 136 -28.88 -7.62 12.68
C ARG A 136 -30.29 -8.04 13.08
N THR A 137 -30.65 -9.32 12.94
CA THR A 137 -31.95 -9.82 13.39
C THR A 137 -32.08 -9.72 14.91
N ASN A 138 -31.05 -10.12 15.65
CA ASN A 138 -31.05 -10.03 17.12
C ASN A 138 -31.13 -8.58 17.61
N LEU A 139 -30.48 -7.66 16.90
CA LEU A 139 -30.55 -6.23 17.21
C LEU A 139 -31.95 -5.66 17.00
N GLU A 140 -32.65 -6.10 15.95
CA GLU A 140 -34.02 -5.68 15.69
C GLU A 140 -35.00 -6.25 16.71
N GLU A 141 -34.83 -7.52 17.10
CA GLU A 141 -35.59 -8.14 18.19
C GLU A 141 -35.40 -7.38 19.51
N ALA A 142 -34.15 -7.08 19.89
CA ALA A 142 -33.86 -6.30 21.09
C ALA A 142 -34.44 -4.87 21.05
N ARG A 143 -34.59 -4.26 19.86
CA ARG A 143 -35.26 -2.97 19.69
C ARG A 143 -36.76 -3.08 19.92
N CYS A 144 -37.40 -4.13 19.40
CA CYS A 144 -38.81 -4.41 19.66
C CYS A 144 -39.06 -4.62 21.15
N ASP A 145 -38.25 -5.45 21.81
CA ASP A 145 -38.35 -5.71 23.25
C ASP A 145 -38.20 -4.43 24.09
N LYS A 146 -37.21 -3.59 23.73
CA LYS A 146 -37.04 -2.28 24.37
C LYS A 146 -38.31 -1.43 24.26
N GLY A 147 -38.97 -1.43 23.10
CA GLY A 147 -40.23 -0.72 22.89
C GLY A 147 -41.35 -1.23 23.81
N VAL A 148 -41.50 -2.55 23.91
CA VAL A 148 -42.48 -3.19 24.80
C VAL A 148 -42.21 -2.82 26.26
N ILE A 149 -40.96 -2.92 26.72
CA ILE A 149 -40.57 -2.57 28.09
C ILE A 149 -40.84 -1.09 28.39
N GLN A 150 -40.56 -0.19 27.43
CA GLN A 150 -40.85 1.23 27.59
C GLN A 150 -42.36 1.49 27.71
N GLN A 151 -43.18 0.81 26.92
CA GLN A 151 -44.63 0.91 27.01
C GLN A 151 -45.12 0.46 28.39
N ILE A 152 -44.72 -0.74 28.84
CA ILE A 152 -45.06 -1.28 30.17
C ILE A 152 -44.62 -0.32 31.28
N SER A 153 -43.42 0.25 31.17
CA SER A 153 -42.93 1.24 32.14
C SER A 153 -43.80 2.49 32.18
N SER A 154 -44.28 2.97 31.03
CA SER A 154 -45.17 4.13 30.95
C SER A 154 -46.56 3.84 31.54
N GLU A 155 -47.10 2.65 31.28
CA GLU A 155 -48.40 2.22 31.82
C GLU A 155 -48.32 2.05 33.34
N LYS A 156 -47.24 1.46 33.85
CA LYS A 156 -46.97 1.36 35.29
C LYS A 156 -46.92 2.74 35.95
N LYS A 157 -46.19 3.71 35.36
CA LYS A 157 -46.13 5.08 35.88
C LYS A 157 -47.52 5.73 35.96
N ARG A 158 -48.35 5.58 34.93
CA ARG A 158 -49.74 6.08 34.94
C ARG A 158 -50.58 5.41 36.03
N ALA A 159 -50.41 4.10 36.23
CA ALA A 159 -51.10 3.38 37.30
C ALA A 159 -50.65 3.88 38.70
N ASP A 160 -49.35 4.09 38.91
CA ASP A 160 -48.80 4.62 40.15
C ASP A 160 -49.33 6.04 40.43
N GLU A 161 -49.40 6.91 39.42
CA GLU A 161 -50.00 8.25 39.53
C GLU A 161 -51.47 8.21 39.96
N LEU A 162 -52.26 7.30 39.37
CA LEU A 162 -53.66 7.10 39.74
C LEU A 162 -53.79 6.62 41.20
N VAL A 163 -52.94 5.68 41.62
CA VAL A 163 -52.92 5.19 43.01
C VAL A 163 -52.62 6.32 43.99
N GLU A 164 -51.64 7.18 43.69
CA GLU A 164 -51.34 8.34 44.53
C GLU A 164 -52.47 9.38 44.55
N GLU A 165 -53.18 9.59 43.43
CA GLU A 165 -54.38 10.43 43.39
C GLU A 165 -55.51 9.87 44.28
N TYR A 166 -55.79 8.57 44.20
CA TYR A 166 -56.78 7.91 45.05
C TYR A 166 -56.39 7.97 46.52
N ARG A 167 -55.10 7.78 46.83
CA ARG A 167 -54.56 7.91 48.19
C ARG A 167 -54.74 9.33 48.72
N GLY A 168 -54.48 10.35 47.90
CA GLY A 168 -54.72 11.76 48.24
C GLY A 168 -56.19 12.05 48.54
N LYS A 169 -57.11 11.57 47.69
CA LYS A 169 -58.57 11.68 47.91
C LYS A 169 -59.01 11.00 49.20
N TYR A 170 -58.51 9.79 49.46
CA TYR A 170 -58.80 9.04 50.68
C TYR A 170 -58.33 9.80 51.93
N LEU A 171 -57.09 10.28 51.95
CA LEU A 171 -56.55 11.07 53.07
C LEU A 171 -57.34 12.37 53.29
N SER A 172 -57.75 13.07 52.23
CA SER A 172 -58.60 14.25 52.34
C SER A 172 -59.98 13.92 52.92
N MET A 173 -60.54 12.77 52.57
CA MET A 173 -61.81 12.30 53.11
C MET A 173 -61.69 11.95 54.60
N CYS A 174 -60.62 11.26 55.01
CA CYS A 174 -60.32 10.99 56.42
C CYS A 174 -60.26 12.29 57.24
N LYS A 175 -59.49 13.29 56.78
CA LYS A 175 -59.42 14.61 57.44
C LYS A 175 -60.78 15.29 57.56
N ARG A 176 -61.64 15.17 56.54
CA ARG A 176 -63.01 15.72 56.59
C ARG A 176 -63.87 15.02 57.64
N VAL A 177 -63.75 13.69 57.75
CA VAL A 177 -64.46 12.92 58.79
C VAL A 177 -63.97 13.33 60.18
N GLU A 178 -62.66 13.46 60.39
CA GLU A 178 -62.07 13.95 61.64
C GLU A 178 -62.61 15.35 62.00
N ASN A 179 -62.67 16.29 61.05
CA ASN A 179 -63.23 17.61 61.28
C ASN A 179 -64.72 17.59 61.64
N LEU A 180 -65.52 16.77 60.96
CA LEU A 180 -66.95 16.61 61.25
C LEU A 180 -67.17 15.99 62.64
N ASP A 181 -66.31 15.08 63.08
CA ASP A 181 -66.35 14.49 64.42
C ASP A 181 -66.05 15.53 65.52
N ILE A 182 -65.08 16.42 65.27
CA ILE A 182 -64.80 17.57 66.14
C ILE A 182 -66.02 18.52 66.21
N GLU A 183 -66.64 18.83 65.06
CA GLU A 183 -67.82 19.69 65.00
C GLU A 183 -69.04 19.06 65.70
N LEU A 184 -69.26 17.76 65.49
CA LEU A 184 -70.33 17.00 66.14
C LEU A 184 -70.13 16.98 67.66
N SER A 185 -68.90 16.71 68.11
CA SER A 185 -68.54 16.77 69.53
C SER A 185 -68.76 18.16 70.13
N ALA A 186 -68.39 19.22 69.41
CA ALA A 186 -68.63 20.60 69.83
C ALA A 186 -70.14 20.94 69.88
N ALA A 187 -70.93 20.47 68.92
CA ALA A 187 -72.38 20.64 68.90
C ALA A 187 -73.07 19.90 70.04
N SER A 188 -72.69 18.64 70.27
CA SER A 188 -73.17 17.82 71.38
C SER A 188 -72.90 18.51 72.72
N ASN A 189 -71.68 19.03 72.93
CA ASN A 189 -71.34 19.80 74.12
C ASN A 189 -72.20 21.07 74.30
N ARG A 190 -72.51 21.79 73.20
CA ARG A 190 -73.43 22.94 73.25
C ARG A 190 -74.85 22.53 73.63
N CYS A 191 -75.36 21.42 73.09
CA CYS A 191 -76.67 20.88 73.46
C CYS A 191 -76.72 20.50 74.94
N ILE A 192 -75.72 19.80 75.45
CA ILE A 192 -75.61 19.45 76.89
C ILE A 192 -75.58 20.73 77.76
N LEU A 193 -74.87 21.77 77.33
CA LEU A 193 -74.85 23.06 78.02
C LEU A 193 -76.23 23.75 78.02
N LEU A 194 -76.96 23.68 76.91
CA LEU A 194 -78.31 24.22 76.80
C LEU A 194 -79.30 23.42 77.65
N GLU A 195 -79.22 22.10 77.66
CA GLU A 195 -80.01 21.23 78.56
C GLU A 195 -79.77 21.60 80.02
N LYS A 196 -78.50 21.72 80.44
CA LYS A 196 -78.16 22.17 81.80
C LYS A 196 -78.69 23.57 82.13
N ARG A 197 -78.66 24.51 81.16
CA ARG A 197 -79.25 25.85 81.33
C ARG A 197 -80.77 25.79 81.42
N LEU A 198 -81.41 24.96 80.60
CA LEU A 198 -82.85 24.79 80.58
C LEU A 198 -83.32 24.17 81.90
N ASP A 199 -82.63 23.15 82.41
CA ASP A 199 -82.87 22.58 83.74
C ASP A 199 -82.75 23.63 84.85
N GLU A 200 -81.73 24.50 84.78
CA GLU A 200 -81.57 25.59 85.76
C GLU A 200 -82.66 26.66 85.62
N GLU A 201 -83.09 27.02 84.41
CA GLU A 201 -84.23 27.90 84.18
C GLU A 201 -85.55 27.27 84.63
N PHE A 202 -85.75 25.96 84.45
CA PHE A 202 -86.88 25.25 85.04
C PHE A 202 -86.83 25.30 86.57
N ARG A 203 -85.67 25.10 87.19
CA ARG A 203 -85.50 25.27 88.65
C ARG A 203 -85.72 26.72 89.10
N ARG A 204 -85.35 27.72 88.30
CA ARG A 204 -85.62 29.15 88.56
C ARG A 204 -87.10 29.48 88.39
N SER A 205 -87.75 28.94 87.36
CA SER A 205 -89.18 29.10 87.08
C SER A 205 -90.03 28.49 88.21
N ILE A 206 -89.66 27.31 88.70
CA ILE A 206 -90.28 26.70 89.90
C ILE A 206 -90.05 27.59 91.13
N ARG A 207 -88.84 28.15 91.32
CA ARG A 207 -88.56 29.11 92.41
C ARG A 207 -89.31 30.44 92.29
N ASN A 208 -89.67 30.85 91.08
CA ASN A 208 -90.26 32.16 90.78
C ASN A 208 -91.76 32.09 90.42
N ALA A 209 -92.44 30.96 90.69
CA ALA A 209 -93.86 30.74 90.44
C ALA A 209 -94.83 31.60 91.30
N SER A 210 -94.33 32.64 91.97
CA SER A 210 -95.12 33.62 92.71
C SER A 210 -94.56 35.05 92.55
N SER A 211 -94.38 35.52 91.32
CA SER A 211 -94.35 36.96 91.02
C SER A 211 -94.41 37.22 89.50
N SER A 212 -95.40 38.00 89.10
CA SER A 212 -95.69 38.46 87.73
C SER A 212 -94.70 39.56 87.26
N PRO A 213 -94.49 39.73 85.94
CA PRO A 213 -93.24 40.20 85.36
C PRO A 213 -93.31 41.62 84.79
N THR A 214 -92.14 42.22 84.56
CA THR A 214 -91.80 43.12 83.42
C THR A 214 -90.42 43.79 83.68
N PRO A 215 -89.77 44.44 82.70
CA PRO A 215 -89.64 44.18 81.26
C PRO A 215 -88.14 44.18 80.86
N GLN A 216 -87.78 43.84 79.60
CA GLN A 216 -86.45 44.19 79.11
C GLN A 216 -86.48 44.86 77.73
N ARG A 217 -85.99 46.09 77.76
CA ARG A 217 -85.77 47.01 76.64
C ARG A 217 -84.29 46.97 76.26
N GLN A 218 -84.06 47.14 74.97
CA GLN A 218 -83.02 47.97 74.36
C GLN A 218 -81.53 47.53 74.36
N ASN A 219 -81.06 47.40 73.12
CA ASN A 219 -80.03 48.23 72.49
C ASN A 219 -78.56 47.77 72.45
N CYS A 220 -77.97 48.23 71.34
CA CYS A 220 -76.57 48.60 71.10
C CYS A 220 -75.64 47.49 70.55
N VAL A 221 -75.19 47.54 69.28
CA VAL A 221 -74.41 48.55 68.54
C VAL A 221 -72.93 48.15 68.43
N ASN A 222 -72.35 48.43 67.24
CA ASN A 222 -70.92 48.51 66.89
C ASN A 222 -70.18 47.18 66.67
N LYS A 223 -69.18 47.02 65.79
CA LYS A 223 -68.35 47.85 64.88
C LYS A 223 -67.61 46.80 64.00
N ARG A 224 -67.50 46.92 62.67
CA ARG A 224 -66.53 47.71 61.87
C ARG A 224 -65.17 47.01 61.67
N LEU A 225 -64.68 47.09 60.41
CA LEU A 225 -63.28 47.01 59.92
C LEU A 225 -62.71 45.58 59.79
N ARG A 226 -61.84 45.20 58.84
CA ARG A 226 -61.05 45.91 57.82
C ARG A 226 -60.44 44.83 56.89
N SER A 227 -60.35 45.10 55.59
CA SER A 227 -59.36 44.51 54.65
C SER A 227 -57.92 44.83 55.12
N PRO A 228 -56.80 44.25 54.61
CA PRO A 228 -56.36 44.44 53.21
C PRO A 228 -55.36 43.42 52.60
N SER A 229 -55.07 43.64 51.30
CA SER A 229 -53.74 43.57 50.62
C SER A 229 -53.00 42.23 50.53
N SER A 230 -52.21 41.90 49.50
CA SER A 230 -51.54 42.62 48.39
C SER A 230 -50.96 41.52 47.47
N PHE A 231 -50.95 41.63 46.14
CA PHE A 231 -49.89 42.30 45.33
C PHE A 231 -48.46 41.87 45.75
N ASN A 232 -47.49 41.53 44.91
CA ASN A 232 -47.19 41.83 43.51
C ASN A 232 -45.88 41.04 43.16
N VAL A 233 -45.75 40.44 41.95
CA VAL A 233 -44.76 40.83 40.88
C VAL A 233 -43.37 40.16 41.01
N PRO A 234 -42.50 40.05 39.95
CA PRO A 234 -42.63 40.26 38.49
C PRO A 234 -42.11 39.09 37.60
N LEU A 235 -42.39 39.24 36.29
CA LEU A 235 -41.63 38.71 35.15
C LEU A 235 -40.14 39.15 35.15
N SER A 236 -39.28 38.41 34.44
CA SER A 236 -38.28 39.07 33.57
C SER A 236 -37.87 38.20 32.39
N VAL A 237 -38.04 38.82 31.23
CA VAL A 237 -37.54 38.52 29.89
C VAL A 237 -36.03 38.74 29.87
N THR A 238 -35.27 37.98 29.08
CA THR A 238 -34.27 38.54 28.12
C THR A 238 -33.64 37.45 27.26
N THR A 239 -33.96 37.55 25.98
CA THR A 239 -33.22 37.04 24.84
C THR A 239 -31.88 37.78 24.69
N HIS A 240 -30.80 37.02 24.46
CA HIS A 240 -29.54 37.55 23.94
C HIS A 240 -29.15 36.78 22.68
N PRO A 241 -29.07 37.43 21.50
CA PRO A 241 -28.36 36.88 20.36
C PRO A 241 -26.90 37.33 20.44
N THR A 242 -25.98 36.40 20.69
CA THR A 242 -24.54 36.67 20.64
C THR A 242 -24.06 36.80 19.20
N LYS A 243 -23.35 37.91 18.96
CA LYS A 243 -22.76 38.34 17.69
C LYS A 243 -21.74 37.33 17.17
N ARG A 244 -21.80 37.10 15.86
CA ARG A 244 -20.77 36.48 15.01
C ARG A 244 -19.41 37.15 15.21
N SER A 245 -18.36 36.36 15.37
CA SER A 245 -16.98 36.81 15.23
C SER A 245 -16.15 35.83 14.40
N ARG A 246 -15.48 36.42 13.40
CA ARG A 246 -14.25 35.99 12.73
C ARG A 246 -14.34 34.78 11.79
N SER A 247 -13.93 35.03 10.56
CA SER A 247 -13.76 34.09 9.46
C SER A 247 -12.94 32.88 9.89
N VAL A 248 -13.64 31.78 10.18
CA VAL A 248 -13.03 30.45 10.31
C VAL A 248 -12.46 30.10 8.93
N GLU A 249 -11.18 29.75 8.87
CA GLU A 249 -10.57 29.26 7.63
C GLU A 249 -11.43 28.12 7.05
N PRO A 250 -11.75 28.16 5.75
CA PRO A 250 -12.59 27.15 5.14
C PRO A 250 -11.89 25.78 5.21
N ARG A 251 -12.50 24.85 5.94
CA ARG A 251 -11.99 23.48 6.05
C ARG A 251 -12.43 22.68 4.84
N VAL A 252 -11.49 22.33 3.99
CA VAL A 252 -11.72 21.51 2.79
C VAL A 252 -11.32 20.07 3.06
N PHE A 253 -12.29 19.16 2.95
CA PHE A 253 -12.16 17.74 3.24
C PHE A 253 -12.27 16.87 1.97
N THR A 254 -11.57 15.75 1.98
CA THR A 254 -11.80 14.61 1.08
C THR A 254 -11.61 13.31 1.85
N ILE A 255 -12.07 12.19 1.29
CA ILE A 255 -11.92 10.86 1.87
C ILE A 255 -11.01 9.97 1.01
N SER A 256 -10.34 9.01 1.64
CA SER A 256 -9.51 7.99 0.97
C SER A 256 -9.64 6.62 1.64
N GLY A 257 -9.87 5.58 0.82
CA GLY A 257 -9.96 4.19 1.28
C GLY A 257 -11.34 3.77 1.79
N PHE A 258 -12.37 4.59 1.59
CA PHE A 258 -13.76 4.27 1.93
C PHE A 258 -14.61 4.16 0.67
N ASP A 259 -15.60 3.26 0.69
CA ASP A 259 -16.44 2.93 -0.47
C ASP A 259 -17.64 3.85 -0.70
N ALA A 260 -18.00 4.78 0.21
CA ALA A 260 -19.30 5.46 0.07
C ALA A 260 -19.47 6.85 0.69
N SER A 261 -20.45 7.55 0.10
CA SER A 261 -20.99 8.90 0.28
C SER A 261 -21.33 9.33 1.71
N ASP A 262 -21.51 8.42 2.66
CA ASP A 262 -22.06 8.73 3.98
C ASP A 262 -21.09 9.56 4.84
N LEU A 263 -19.79 9.30 4.74
CA LEU A 263 -18.80 10.08 5.47
C LEU A 263 -18.73 11.52 4.93
N LEU A 264 -18.84 11.69 3.60
CA LEU A 264 -18.89 13.00 2.98
C LEU A 264 -20.19 13.75 3.33
N SER A 265 -21.32 13.05 3.46
CA SER A 265 -22.58 13.66 3.89
C SER A 265 -22.54 14.08 5.37
N GLN A 266 -21.87 13.32 6.22
CA GLN A 266 -21.61 13.68 7.62
C GLN A 266 -20.72 14.92 7.73
N ILE A 267 -19.64 14.99 6.94
CA ILE A 267 -18.76 16.18 6.90
C ILE A 267 -19.55 17.42 6.49
N LYS A 268 -20.46 17.32 5.51
CA LYS A 268 -21.31 18.44 5.08
C LYS A 268 -22.27 18.96 6.15
N GLN A 269 -22.59 18.17 7.18
CA GLN A 269 -23.45 18.59 8.29
C GLN A 269 -22.71 19.48 9.30
N LEU A 270 -21.38 19.46 9.30
CA LEU A 270 -20.56 20.22 10.22
C LEU A 270 -20.30 21.65 9.72
N PRO A 271 -20.18 22.63 10.64
CA PRO A 271 -20.06 24.04 10.27
C PRO A 271 -18.74 24.31 9.51
N HIS A 272 -18.81 25.18 8.49
CA HIS A 272 -17.66 25.64 7.71
C HIS A 272 -16.87 24.53 6.98
N ALA A 273 -17.52 23.40 6.73
CA ALA A 273 -16.96 22.28 5.97
C ALA A 273 -17.24 22.43 4.48
N THR A 274 -16.21 22.27 3.65
CA THR A 274 -16.35 22.09 2.21
C THR A 274 -15.85 20.70 1.85
N VAL A 275 -16.63 19.94 1.08
CA VAL A 275 -16.19 18.65 0.57
C VAL A 275 -15.65 18.84 -0.84
N ALA A 276 -14.41 18.43 -1.06
CA ALA A 276 -13.81 18.39 -2.38
C ALA A 276 -13.96 16.99 -2.96
N GLU A 277 -14.53 16.91 -4.15
CA GLU A 277 -14.63 15.65 -4.90
C GLU A 277 -13.28 15.35 -5.55
N CYS A 278 -12.76 14.16 -5.29
CA CYS A 278 -11.50 13.70 -5.87
C CYS A 278 -11.74 12.36 -6.56
N ARG A 279 -11.40 12.29 -7.86
CA ARG A 279 -11.53 11.07 -8.65
C ARG A 279 -10.63 9.97 -8.09
N SER A 280 -10.94 8.72 -8.37
CA SER A 280 -10.07 7.60 -7.98
C SER A 280 -8.72 7.73 -8.70
N ASN A 281 -7.63 7.44 -7.98
CA ASN A 281 -6.26 7.48 -8.49
C ASN A 281 -5.75 8.85 -8.99
N THR A 282 -6.36 9.95 -8.56
CA THR A 282 -5.85 11.31 -8.85
C THR A 282 -5.25 11.96 -7.60
N PRO A 283 -4.30 12.91 -7.76
CA PRO A 283 -3.82 13.72 -6.66
C PRO A 283 -4.97 14.49 -6.00
N VAL A 284 -4.79 14.83 -4.73
CA VAL A 284 -5.78 15.65 -4.02
C VAL A 284 -5.88 17.07 -4.60
N PRO A 285 -7.00 17.78 -4.43
CA PRO A 285 -7.13 19.20 -4.82
C PRO A 285 -6.15 20.11 -4.06
N SER A 286 -5.64 21.17 -4.69
CA SER A 286 -4.62 22.07 -4.12
C SER A 286 -5.08 22.83 -2.88
N ASN A 287 -6.38 23.06 -2.73
CA ASN A 287 -7.00 23.70 -1.58
C ASN A 287 -7.37 22.71 -0.46
N LEU A 288 -7.00 21.43 -0.57
CA LEU A 288 -7.31 20.44 0.45
C LEU A 288 -6.57 20.75 1.76
N THR A 289 -7.29 20.70 2.87
CA THR A 289 -6.73 20.94 4.21
C THR A 289 -6.76 19.68 5.09
N HIS A 290 -7.76 18.81 4.90
CA HIS A 290 -7.98 17.63 5.71
C HIS A 290 -8.29 16.41 4.83
N LEU A 291 -7.61 15.30 5.07
CA LEU A 291 -7.89 14.00 4.47
C LEU A 291 -8.38 13.06 5.57
N VAL A 292 -9.57 12.48 5.36
CA VAL A 292 -10.06 11.41 6.23
C VAL A 292 -9.76 10.06 5.56
N THR A 293 -9.09 9.16 6.26
CA THR A 293 -8.64 7.88 5.70
C THR A 293 -8.78 6.71 6.67
N ASN A 294 -8.89 5.49 6.13
CA ASN A 294 -8.79 4.23 6.88
C ASN A 294 -7.34 3.69 6.92
N GLY A 295 -6.35 4.47 6.48
CA GLY A 295 -4.95 4.09 6.50
C GLY A 295 -4.46 3.32 5.27
N GLN A 296 -5.35 2.99 4.31
CA GLN A 296 -4.93 2.37 3.04
C GLN A 296 -3.99 3.30 2.26
N LEU A 297 -2.89 2.73 1.77
CA LEU A 297 -1.90 3.47 0.99
C LEU A 297 -2.41 3.79 -0.41
N THR A 298 -2.98 4.98 -0.58
CA THR A 298 -3.47 5.48 -1.87
C THR A 298 -2.68 6.70 -2.36
N ILE A 299 -2.80 7.03 -3.64
CA ILE A 299 -2.24 8.27 -4.21
C ILE A 299 -2.79 9.51 -3.47
N LYS A 300 -4.07 9.49 -3.07
CA LYS A 300 -4.68 10.59 -2.31
C LYS A 300 -4.01 10.78 -0.95
N LEU A 301 -3.71 9.68 -0.25
CA LEU A 301 -3.01 9.72 1.02
C LEU A 301 -1.59 10.28 0.89
N LEU A 302 -0.81 9.74 -0.05
CA LEU A 302 0.55 10.19 -0.30
C LEU A 302 0.61 11.67 -0.72
N THR A 303 -0.27 12.11 -1.62
CA THR A 303 -0.32 13.52 -2.06
C THR A 303 -0.78 14.47 -0.95
N ALA A 304 -1.71 14.05 -0.09
CA ALA A 304 -2.11 14.83 1.08
C ALA A 304 -0.97 14.97 2.10
N LEU A 305 -0.20 13.91 2.34
CA LEU A 305 0.94 13.91 3.25
C LEU A 305 2.04 14.88 2.80
N VAL A 306 2.48 14.79 1.53
CA VAL A 306 3.56 15.65 1.02
C VAL A 306 3.16 17.12 0.92
N ARG A 307 1.85 17.42 0.83
CA ARG A 307 1.31 18.80 0.87
C ARG A 307 1.03 19.30 2.28
N GLY A 308 1.19 18.47 3.31
CA GLY A 308 0.96 18.86 4.70
C GLY A 308 -0.51 19.02 5.07
N CYS A 309 -1.41 18.25 4.46
CA CYS A 309 -2.78 18.16 4.93
C CYS A 309 -2.83 17.41 6.28
N TRP A 310 -3.87 17.69 7.08
CA TRP A 310 -4.20 16.86 8.24
C TRP A 310 -4.67 15.48 7.76
N ILE A 311 -4.10 14.42 8.34
CA ILE A 311 -4.51 13.05 8.07
C ILE A 311 -5.24 12.52 9.30
N LEU A 312 -6.51 12.16 9.12
CA LEU A 312 -7.44 11.89 10.23
C LEU A 312 -8.20 10.58 10.02
N PRO A 313 -8.51 9.84 11.10
CA PRO A 313 -9.40 8.68 11.05
C PRO A 313 -10.88 9.12 10.93
N ASP A 314 -11.74 8.18 10.55
CA ASP A 314 -13.19 8.40 10.47
C ASP A 314 -13.84 8.73 11.84
N ALA A 315 -13.23 8.25 12.95
CA ALA A 315 -13.64 8.57 14.32
C ALA A 315 -13.69 10.08 14.58
N TYR A 316 -12.75 10.86 14.02
CA TYR A 316 -12.71 12.31 14.15
C TYR A 316 -14.00 12.97 13.66
N VAL A 317 -14.52 12.53 12.50
CA VAL A 317 -15.75 13.06 11.91
C VAL A 317 -16.96 12.65 12.75
N ARG A 318 -17.03 11.39 13.18
CA ARG A 318 -18.15 10.89 14.00
C ARG A 318 -18.26 11.62 15.33
N ASP A 319 -17.14 11.78 16.03
CA ASP A 319 -17.12 12.44 17.33
C ASP A 319 -17.37 13.95 17.20
N SER A 320 -16.84 14.59 16.15
CA SER A 320 -17.15 15.99 15.84
C SER A 320 -18.64 16.19 15.53
N LEU A 321 -19.28 15.24 14.84
CA LEU A 321 -20.70 15.27 14.58
C LEU A 321 -21.53 15.09 15.86
N ARG A 322 -21.11 14.21 16.78
CA ARG A 322 -21.75 14.04 18.09
C ARG A 322 -21.72 15.34 18.91
N ASP A 323 -20.58 16.04 18.88
CA ASP A 323 -20.38 17.28 19.61
C ASP A 323 -20.85 18.53 18.84
N GLN A 324 -21.35 18.36 17.61
CA GLN A 324 -21.83 19.40 16.69
C GLN A 324 -20.80 20.53 16.45
N ARG A 325 -19.51 20.20 16.55
CA ARG A 325 -18.38 21.11 16.34
C ARG A 325 -17.15 20.31 15.92
N TRP A 326 -16.22 20.96 15.24
CA TRP A 326 -14.93 20.36 14.97
C TRP A 326 -14.13 20.19 16.27
N LEU A 327 -13.70 18.95 16.53
CA LEU A 327 -12.76 18.64 17.59
C LEU A 327 -11.33 18.99 17.16
N ASP A 328 -10.40 18.96 18.12
CA ASP A 328 -8.98 19.19 17.87
C ASP A 328 -8.40 18.05 17.01
N GLU A 329 -7.79 18.40 15.87
CA GLU A 329 -7.23 17.44 14.91
C GLU A 329 -6.07 16.66 15.53
N SER A 330 -5.27 17.30 16.38
CA SER A 330 -4.08 16.72 16.99
C SER A 330 -4.39 15.58 17.98
N ALA A 331 -5.63 15.52 18.49
CA ALA A 331 -6.09 14.45 19.36
C ALA A 331 -6.43 13.15 18.60
N TYR A 332 -6.57 13.20 17.27
CA TYR A 332 -7.04 12.08 16.45
C TYR A 332 -6.05 11.65 15.38
N GLY A 333 -5.29 12.59 14.82
CA GLY A 333 -4.38 12.30 13.74
C GLY A 333 -3.18 13.22 13.76
N PHE A 334 -2.54 13.38 12.61
CA PHE A 334 -1.30 14.13 12.52
C PHE A 334 -1.22 14.90 11.22
N ARG A 335 -0.30 15.86 11.22
CA ARG A 335 0.15 16.62 10.07
C ARG A 335 1.66 16.68 10.15
N HIS A 336 2.35 16.60 9.01
CA HIS A 336 3.80 16.84 8.99
C HIS A 336 4.09 18.28 9.46
N GLU A 337 4.89 18.41 10.52
CA GLU A 337 5.42 19.71 10.95
C GLU A 337 6.42 20.26 9.92
N VAL A 338 7.24 19.35 9.36
CA VAL A 338 8.18 19.63 8.28
C VAL A 338 7.85 18.71 7.11
N LEU A 339 7.56 19.30 5.95
CA LEU A 339 7.20 18.53 4.76
C LEU A 339 8.37 17.67 4.27
N PRO A 340 8.17 16.36 4.06
CA PRO A 340 9.29 15.42 3.83
C PRO A 340 10.03 15.68 2.52
N LEU A 341 9.35 16.21 1.50
CA LEU A 341 9.91 16.42 0.16
C LEU A 341 10.14 17.90 -0.21
N SER A 342 9.70 18.84 0.63
CA SER A 342 9.74 20.26 0.26
C SER A 342 11.18 20.72 0.02
N GLN A 343 11.43 21.31 -1.15
CA GLN A 343 12.74 21.84 -1.57
C GLN A 343 13.86 20.79 -1.64
N ARG A 344 13.53 19.50 -1.67
CA ARG A 344 14.50 18.42 -1.88
C ARG A 344 14.78 18.23 -3.36
N ARG A 345 16.04 17.96 -3.70
CA ARG A 345 16.47 17.56 -5.03
C ARG A 345 16.43 16.04 -5.14
N ILE A 346 15.63 15.50 -6.04
CA ILE A 346 15.45 14.06 -6.22
C ILE A 346 16.05 13.62 -7.56
N GLY A 347 16.90 12.59 -7.52
CA GLY A 347 17.43 11.92 -8.71
C GLY A 347 16.75 10.57 -8.93
N PHE A 348 16.69 10.11 -10.17
CA PHE A 348 16.19 8.77 -10.52
C PHE A 348 17.28 8.00 -11.26
N THR A 349 17.56 6.77 -10.86
CA THR A 349 18.40 5.87 -11.65
C THR A 349 17.66 5.40 -12.91
N GLU A 350 18.40 4.97 -13.93
CA GLU A 350 17.81 4.42 -15.16
C GLU A 350 16.92 3.19 -14.86
N GLY A 351 17.35 2.34 -13.92
CA GLY A 351 16.56 1.20 -13.46
C GLY A 351 15.25 1.63 -12.80
N PHE A 352 15.26 2.71 -12.00
CA PHE A 352 14.05 3.21 -11.37
C PHE A 352 13.09 3.88 -12.35
N VAL A 353 13.60 4.64 -13.33
CA VAL A 353 12.78 5.23 -14.41
C VAL A 353 12.02 4.14 -15.18
N SER A 354 12.65 2.98 -15.36
CA SER A 354 12.04 1.81 -16.01
C SER A 354 11.09 1.02 -15.10
N SER A 355 10.98 1.38 -13.82
CA SER A 355 10.15 0.66 -12.85
C SER A 355 8.68 1.07 -12.93
N ARG A 356 7.80 0.17 -12.48
CA ARG A 356 6.35 0.45 -12.35
C ARG A 356 6.01 1.61 -11.42
N HIS A 357 6.93 1.99 -10.53
CA HIS A 357 6.69 3.00 -9.50
C HIS A 357 7.03 4.42 -9.97
N TYR A 358 7.74 4.58 -11.09
CA TYR A 358 8.25 5.87 -11.55
C TYR A 358 7.16 6.94 -11.70
N ASN A 359 6.07 6.63 -12.40
CA ASN A 359 5.00 7.61 -12.66
C ASN A 359 4.35 8.10 -11.36
N THR A 360 4.10 7.19 -10.42
CA THR A 360 3.54 7.54 -9.12
C THR A 360 4.54 8.34 -8.30
N ALA A 361 5.81 7.91 -8.26
CA ALA A 361 6.86 8.62 -7.52
C ALA A 361 7.04 10.04 -8.02
N LYS A 362 7.13 10.21 -9.34
CA LYS A 362 7.24 11.53 -9.98
C LYS A 362 6.07 12.43 -9.60
N LEU A 363 4.83 11.92 -9.68
CA LEU A 363 3.66 12.67 -9.24
C LEU A 363 3.76 13.11 -7.77
N ILE A 364 4.14 12.21 -6.86
CA ILE A 364 4.27 12.55 -5.43
C ILE A 364 5.38 13.58 -5.18
N ILE A 365 6.49 13.49 -5.92
CA ILE A 365 7.63 14.42 -5.83
C ILE A 365 7.22 15.82 -6.31
N ASP A 366 6.57 15.90 -7.48
CA ASP A 366 6.07 17.16 -8.05
C ASP A 366 5.06 17.81 -7.09
N GLU A 367 4.18 17.02 -6.49
CA GLU A 367 3.18 17.48 -5.53
C GLU A 367 3.77 17.89 -4.17
N GLY A 368 4.90 17.31 -3.80
CA GLY A 368 5.64 17.64 -2.58
C GLY A 368 6.53 18.88 -2.69
N GLY A 369 6.62 19.49 -3.87
CA GLY A 369 7.46 20.66 -4.11
C GLY A 369 8.96 20.34 -4.12
N ALA A 370 9.32 19.12 -4.50
CA ALA A 370 10.70 18.72 -4.78
C ALA A 370 11.09 19.05 -6.24
N SER A 371 12.37 19.21 -6.52
CA SER A 371 12.89 19.34 -7.89
C SER A 371 13.52 18.03 -8.35
N VAL A 372 13.33 17.69 -9.63
CA VAL A 372 13.96 16.51 -10.24
C VAL A 372 15.27 16.93 -10.89
N GLU A 373 16.38 16.32 -10.46
CA GLU A 373 17.72 16.59 -10.97
C GLU A 373 18.20 15.46 -11.89
N SER A 374 18.85 15.82 -13.00
CA SER A 374 19.46 14.84 -13.92
C SER A 374 20.79 14.29 -13.39
N GLY A 375 21.48 15.04 -12.52
CA GLY A 375 22.75 14.63 -11.93
C GLY A 375 22.55 13.94 -10.59
N LEU A 376 22.81 12.63 -10.52
CA LEU A 376 22.64 11.83 -9.28
C LEU A 376 23.50 12.32 -8.11
N GLN A 377 24.65 12.96 -8.37
CA GLN A 377 25.56 13.47 -7.34
C GLN A 377 25.08 14.76 -6.66
N ILE A 378 24.15 15.47 -7.29
CA ILE A 378 23.63 16.76 -6.79
C ILE A 378 22.30 16.55 -6.05
N ALA A 379 21.66 15.41 -6.26
CA ALA A 379 20.42 15.05 -5.60
C ALA A 379 20.63 14.80 -4.09
N ASP A 380 19.69 15.29 -3.28
CA ASP A 380 19.65 15.01 -1.85
C ASP A 380 19.14 13.58 -1.57
N ILE A 381 18.32 13.05 -2.48
CA ILE A 381 17.76 11.69 -2.45
C ILE A 381 17.83 11.10 -3.86
N VAL A 382 18.33 9.88 -4.00
CA VAL A 382 18.30 9.14 -5.27
C VAL A 382 17.37 7.94 -5.16
N LEU A 383 16.38 7.86 -6.03
CA LEU A 383 15.47 6.72 -6.10
C LEU A 383 16.01 5.66 -7.04
N CYS A 384 16.17 4.45 -6.51
CA CYS A 384 16.73 3.30 -7.21
C CYS A 384 15.89 2.04 -7.00
N ILE A 385 16.11 1.02 -7.85
CA ILE A 385 15.56 -0.32 -7.59
C ILE A 385 16.42 -1.06 -6.56
N HIS A 386 15.87 -2.12 -5.94
CA HIS A 386 16.54 -2.85 -4.87
C HIS A 386 17.93 -3.39 -5.26
N SER A 387 18.12 -3.84 -6.50
CA SER A 387 19.40 -4.35 -7.00
C SER A 387 20.49 -3.28 -7.18
N GLU A 388 20.12 -2.00 -7.19
CA GLU A 388 21.04 -0.88 -7.38
C GLU A 388 21.45 -0.23 -6.04
N LEU A 389 20.82 -0.62 -4.93
CA LEU A 389 21.02 0.07 -3.64
C LEU A 389 22.48 -0.02 -3.15
N ASP A 390 23.11 -1.20 -3.31
CA ASP A 390 24.48 -1.45 -2.87
C ASP A 390 25.55 -0.93 -3.85
N SER A 391 25.17 -0.66 -5.10
CA SER A 391 26.11 -0.23 -6.16
C SER A 391 26.34 1.28 -6.19
N LEU A 392 25.48 2.07 -5.55
CA LEU A 392 25.48 3.55 -5.58
C LEU A 392 26.38 4.21 -4.51
N GLY A 393 27.42 3.51 -4.05
CA GLY A 393 28.28 3.86 -2.92
C GLY A 393 28.54 5.37 -2.70
N GLY A 394 28.15 5.87 -1.53
CA GLY A 394 28.35 7.27 -1.10
C GLY A 394 27.22 8.23 -1.45
N ILE A 395 26.25 7.82 -2.27
CA ILE A 395 25.04 8.58 -2.59
C ILE A 395 23.91 8.17 -1.64
N HIS A 396 23.09 9.11 -1.20
CA HIS A 396 21.90 8.80 -0.39
C HIS A 396 20.80 8.18 -1.27
N ALA A 397 20.98 6.90 -1.60
CA ALA A 397 20.04 6.12 -2.37
C ALA A 397 18.94 5.52 -1.48
N MET A 398 17.71 5.50 -1.97
CA MET A 398 16.58 4.87 -1.30
C MET A 398 15.65 4.19 -2.30
N THR A 399 15.01 3.11 -1.87
CA THR A 399 13.99 2.43 -2.66
C THR A 399 12.64 3.15 -2.53
N TRP A 400 11.70 2.80 -3.41
CA TRP A 400 10.32 3.30 -3.34
C TRP A 400 9.70 3.09 -1.96
N ASP A 401 9.87 1.90 -1.37
CA ASP A 401 9.28 1.56 -0.08
C ASP A 401 9.84 2.44 1.05
N LYS A 402 11.14 2.77 1.01
CA LYS A 402 11.76 3.69 1.95
C LYS A 402 11.31 5.14 1.79
N LEU A 403 11.07 5.58 0.55
CA LEU A 403 10.46 6.89 0.32
C LEU A 403 9.03 6.94 0.89
N VAL A 404 8.25 5.88 0.71
CA VAL A 404 6.90 5.79 1.28
C VAL A 404 6.93 5.81 2.81
N GLU A 405 7.86 5.09 3.45
CA GLU A 405 8.06 5.14 4.91
C GLU A 405 8.42 6.57 5.39
N LEU A 406 9.25 7.30 4.64
CA LEU A 406 9.60 8.69 4.94
C LEU A 406 8.37 9.61 4.88
N ILE A 407 7.48 9.40 3.91
CA ILE A 407 6.28 10.21 3.71
C ILE A 407 5.17 9.82 4.68
N TYR A 408 5.06 8.54 5.02
CA TYR A 408 3.99 7.98 5.86
C TYR A 408 4.56 7.24 7.09
N PRO A 409 5.09 7.98 8.07
CA PRO A 409 5.79 7.40 9.22
C PRO A 409 4.86 6.75 10.25
N VAL A 410 3.60 7.18 10.31
CA VAL A 410 2.60 6.67 11.27
C VAL A 410 1.38 6.18 10.51
N LYS A 411 1.12 4.87 10.58
CA LYS A 411 -0.07 4.29 9.99
C LYS A 411 -1.29 4.59 10.86
N ILE A 412 -2.25 5.32 10.30
CA ILE A 412 -3.55 5.54 10.95
C ILE A 412 -4.25 4.19 11.08
N GLY A 413 -4.47 3.75 12.33
CA GLY A 413 -5.02 2.44 12.69
C GLY A 413 -4.03 1.50 13.40
N ASP A 414 -2.72 1.81 13.43
CA ASP A 414 -1.70 0.96 14.07
C ASP A 414 -1.29 1.44 15.49
N THR A 415 -1.91 2.49 16.02
CA THR A 415 -1.78 2.86 17.43
C THR A 415 -2.75 2.07 18.30
N GLN A 416 -2.20 1.01 18.90
CA GLN A 416 -2.54 0.31 20.16
C GLN A 416 -4.00 0.19 20.61
#